data_AF-A8TAJ4-F1
#
_entry.id   AF-A8TAJ4-F1
#
_cell.length_a   1.000
_cell.length_b   1.000
_cell.length_c   1.000
_cell.angle_alpha   90.00
_cell.angle_beta   90.00
_cell.angle_gamma   90.00
#
_symmetry.space_group_name_H-M   'P 1'
#
loop_
_entity.id
_entity.type
_entity.pdbx_description
1 polymer ?
#
loop_
_entity_poly.entity_id
_entity_poly.type
_entity_poly.pdbx_seq_one_letter_code
_entity_poly.pdbx_strand_id
1 'polypeptide(L)'
;MVQEDELFVVVNDALIRNSDYWQNFLDGNIQLCTTHVTDMSDLFAKDQYFNHDISRWDTSRVTNMDRMFSDAKRFDQDLTHWGVKRVSRHTDFAKDSGLSKDSLPAFTQ
;
A
#
# COMPACT_ATOMS: atom_id res chain seq x y z
N MET A 1 0.23 -6.56 -30.09
CA MET A 1 -0.04 -5.71 -28.92
C MET A 1 1.21 -5.77 -28.08
N VAL A 2 2.07 -4.75 -28.17
CA VAL A 2 3.28 -4.67 -27.35
C VAL A 2 2.84 -3.96 -26.08
N GLN A 3 2.85 -4.66 -24.96
CA GLN A 3 2.71 -4.01 -23.65
C GLN A 3 3.88 -3.02 -23.56
N GLU A 4 3.59 -1.75 -23.26
CA GLU A 4 4.65 -0.79 -22.94
C GLU A 4 5.49 -1.39 -21.80
N ASP A 5 6.82 -1.32 -21.91
CA ASP A 5 7.73 -1.89 -20.92
C ASP A 5 7.47 -1.23 -19.55
N GLU A 6 6.72 -1.88 -18.67
CA GLU A 6 6.48 -1.41 -17.30
C GLU A 6 7.83 -1.35 -16.56
N LEU A 7 8.27 -0.16 -16.14
CA LEU A 7 9.49 0.01 -15.37
C LEU A 7 9.23 -0.28 -13.88
N PHE A 8 9.86 -1.33 -13.36
CA PHE A 8 9.74 -1.71 -11.95
C PHE A 8 10.96 -1.22 -11.13
N VAL A 9 10.70 -0.61 -9.98
CA VAL A 9 11.71 -0.22 -9.00
C VAL A 9 11.54 -1.03 -7.71
N VAL A 10 12.58 -1.75 -7.29
CA VAL A 10 12.59 -2.46 -6.01
C VAL A 10 12.79 -1.47 -4.87
N VAL A 11 11.87 -1.45 -3.91
CA VAL A 11 11.92 -0.55 -2.75
C VAL A 11 12.00 -1.34 -1.44
N ASN A 12 12.66 -0.75 -0.45
CA ASN A 12 12.67 -1.19 0.94
C ASN A 12 11.93 -0.15 1.81
N ASP A 13 11.94 -0.32 3.14
CA ASP A 13 11.24 0.55 4.09
C ASP A 13 11.60 2.05 3.96
N ALA A 14 12.85 2.35 3.58
CA ALA A 14 13.30 3.72 3.36
C ALA A 14 12.89 4.23 1.97
N LEU A 15 13.06 3.42 0.92
CA LEU A 15 12.82 3.83 -0.47
C LEU A 15 11.33 4.00 -0.79
N ILE A 16 10.44 3.25 -0.14
CA ILE A 16 8.99 3.41 -0.34
C ILE A 16 8.48 4.78 0.15
N ARG A 17 9.23 5.46 1.02
CA ARG A 17 8.93 6.81 1.55
C ARG A 17 9.73 7.91 0.86
N ASN A 18 10.56 7.57 -0.12
CA ASN A 18 11.32 8.56 -0.87
C ASN A 18 10.39 9.30 -1.85
N SER A 19 10.43 10.63 -1.81
CA SER A 19 9.54 11.49 -2.59
C SER A 19 9.67 11.30 -4.10
N ASP A 20 10.87 10.98 -4.60
CA ASP A 20 11.12 10.90 -6.04
C ASP A 20 10.49 9.62 -6.62
N TYR A 21 10.67 8.48 -5.95
CA TYR A 21 9.96 7.25 -6.33
C TYR A 21 8.45 7.38 -6.14
N TRP A 22 8.03 8.08 -5.08
CA TRP A 22 6.60 8.34 -4.85
C TRP A 22 5.97 9.11 -5.99
N GLN A 23 6.55 10.23 -6.41
CA GLN A 23 6.01 11.02 -7.52
C GLN A 23 6.04 10.27 -8.85
N ASN A 24 7.13 9.55 -9.15
CA ASN A 24 7.18 8.74 -10.37
C ASN A 24 6.13 7.63 -10.39
N PHE A 25 5.78 7.05 -9.24
CA PHE A 25 4.70 6.08 -9.13
C PHE A 25 3.34 6.74 -9.38
N LEU A 26 3.07 7.89 -8.75
CA LEU A 26 1.82 8.64 -8.94
C LEU A 26 1.63 9.13 -10.39
N ASP A 27 2.72 9.53 -11.04
CA ASP A 27 2.74 9.95 -12.44
C ASP A 27 2.58 8.78 -13.43
N GLY A 28 2.64 7.53 -12.95
CA GLY A 28 2.57 6.33 -13.79
C GLY A 28 3.87 6.00 -14.52
N ASN A 29 4.98 6.66 -14.19
CA ASN A 29 6.29 6.43 -14.80
C ASN A 29 6.92 5.10 -14.36
N ILE A 30 6.60 4.66 -13.13
CA ILE A 30 7.14 3.42 -12.56
C ILE A 30 6.08 2.64 -11.79
N GLN A 31 6.33 1.34 -11.66
CA GLN A 31 5.68 0.46 -10.69
C GLN A 31 6.65 0.14 -9.56
N LEU A 32 6.14 0.01 -8.33
CA LEU A 32 6.95 -0.31 -7.16
C LEU A 32 6.90 -1.81 -6.86
N CYS A 33 8.08 -2.41 -6.71
CA CYS A 33 8.24 -3.78 -6.23
C CYS A 33 8.49 -3.74 -4.72
N THR A 34 7.44 -4.02 -3.94
CA THR A 34 7.42 -3.93 -2.47
C THR A 34 7.92 -5.19 -1.75
N THR A 35 8.52 -6.14 -2.48
CA THR A 35 8.99 -7.44 -1.97
C THR A 35 10.04 -7.35 -0.84
N HIS A 36 10.60 -6.17 -0.58
CA HIS A 36 11.59 -5.92 0.48
C HIS A 36 11.10 -4.94 1.55
N VAL A 37 9.80 -4.61 1.55
CA VAL A 37 9.18 -3.75 2.55
C VAL A 37 8.67 -4.61 3.71
N THR A 38 9.02 -4.21 4.93
CA THR A 38 8.57 -4.81 6.18
C THR A 38 7.69 -3.86 7.01
N ASP A 39 7.80 -2.55 6.76
CA ASP A 39 7.03 -1.51 7.44
C ASP A 39 6.26 -0.61 6.45
N MET A 40 4.94 -0.77 6.44
CA MET A 40 3.98 0.03 5.69
C MET A 40 3.15 0.98 6.58
N SER A 41 3.56 1.21 7.83
CA SER A 41 2.82 2.09 8.74
C SER A 41 2.78 3.52 8.21
N ASP A 42 1.63 4.15 8.42
CA ASP A 42 1.31 5.53 8.06
C ASP A 42 1.54 5.92 6.58
N LEU A 43 1.80 4.98 5.66
CA LEU A 43 2.16 5.28 4.26
C LEU A 43 1.17 6.21 3.55
N PHE A 44 -0.12 6.06 3.85
CA PHE A 44 -1.21 6.86 3.28
C PHE A 44 -2.01 7.59 4.34
N ALA A 45 -1.48 7.69 5.57
CA ALA A 45 -2.19 8.35 6.65
C ALA A 45 -2.45 9.82 6.30
N LYS A 46 -3.72 10.23 6.38
CA LYS A 46 -4.23 11.57 6.10
C LYS A 46 -4.15 12.01 4.64
N ASP A 47 -3.75 11.14 3.71
CA ASP A 47 -3.87 11.43 2.29
C ASP A 47 -5.34 11.27 1.86
N GLN A 48 -6.08 12.37 1.98
CA GLN A 48 -7.52 12.39 1.70
C GLN A 48 -7.84 12.19 0.20
N TYR A 49 -6.84 12.27 -0.68
CA TYR A 49 -7.04 12.24 -2.13
C TYR A 49 -6.48 10.99 -2.80
N PHE A 50 -5.60 10.25 -2.12
CA PHE A 50 -5.02 9.02 -2.64
C PHE A 50 -6.08 7.97 -2.99
N ASN A 51 -6.06 7.50 -4.25
CA ASN A 51 -6.82 6.34 -4.71
C ASN A 51 -6.14 5.62 -5.89
N HIS A 52 -4.80 5.61 -5.93
CA HIS A 52 -4.07 4.87 -6.96
C HIS A 52 -4.17 3.36 -6.71
N ASP A 53 -4.21 2.59 -7.80
CA ASP A 53 -4.22 1.12 -7.73
C ASP A 53 -2.91 0.60 -7.12
N ILE A 54 -3.06 -0.08 -5.99
CA ILE A 54 -1.98 -0.78 -5.27
C ILE A 54 -2.29 -2.27 -5.07
N SER A 55 -3.23 -2.80 -5.85
CA SER A 55 -3.59 -4.22 -5.82
C SER A 55 -2.39 -5.12 -6.12
N ARG A 56 -1.42 -4.66 -6.93
CA ARG A 56 -0.22 -5.44 -7.28
C ARG A 56 0.88 -5.46 -6.22
N TRP A 57 0.73 -4.73 -5.11
CA TRP A 57 1.78 -4.67 -4.09
C TRP A 57 1.91 -6.01 -3.35
N ASP A 58 3.16 -6.46 -3.17
CA ASP A 58 3.50 -7.61 -2.36
C ASP A 58 3.58 -7.20 -0.89
N THR A 59 2.70 -7.78 -0.06
CA THR A 59 2.63 -7.56 1.39
C THR A 59 3.14 -8.76 2.21
N SER A 60 3.67 -9.79 1.56
CA SER A 60 4.04 -11.09 2.17
C SER A 60 5.14 -11.00 3.23
N ARG A 61 5.94 -9.92 3.24
CA ARG A 61 6.99 -9.63 4.23
C ARG A 61 6.62 -8.55 5.24
N VAL A 62 5.48 -7.88 5.06
CA VAL A 62 5.08 -6.76 5.91
C VAL A 62 4.70 -7.26 7.29
N THR A 63 5.20 -6.58 8.32
CA THR A 63 4.93 -6.88 9.73
C THR A 63 4.16 -5.76 10.44
N ASN A 64 4.27 -4.54 9.92
CA ASN A 64 3.64 -3.34 10.46
C ASN A 64 2.81 -2.60 9.38
N MET A 65 1.53 -2.40 9.67
CA MET A 65 0.54 -1.66 8.89
C MET A 65 -0.28 -0.70 9.78
N ASP A 66 0.25 -0.30 10.95
CA ASP A 66 -0.44 0.66 11.82
C ASP A 66 -0.82 1.93 11.03
N ARG A 67 -2.08 2.35 11.13
CA ARG A 67 -2.64 3.57 10.51
C ARG A 67 -2.38 3.74 9.02
N MET A 68 -2.06 2.67 8.28
CA MET A 68 -1.64 2.74 6.87
C MET A 68 -2.57 3.61 6.01
N PHE A 69 -3.89 3.50 6.19
CA PHE A 69 -4.92 4.28 5.49
C PHE A 69 -5.76 5.15 6.43
N SER A 70 -5.27 5.46 7.63
CA SER A 70 -6.03 6.30 8.58
C SER A 70 -6.35 7.65 7.94
N ASP A 71 -7.60 8.11 7.98
CA ASP A 71 -8.08 9.35 7.33
C ASP A 71 -7.93 9.39 5.79
N ALA A 72 -7.64 8.28 5.11
CA ALA A 72 -7.57 8.20 3.64
C ALA A 72 -8.98 8.11 3.01
N LYS A 73 -9.70 9.25 3.02
CA LYS A 73 -11.15 9.31 2.76
C LYS A 73 -11.60 8.84 1.37
N ARG A 74 -10.75 8.96 0.36
CA ARG A 74 -11.06 8.57 -1.02
C ARG A 74 -10.57 7.18 -1.40
N PHE A 75 -9.79 6.53 -0.53
CA PHE A 75 -9.23 5.23 -0.84
C PHE A 75 -10.27 4.13 -0.65
N ASP A 76 -10.64 3.45 -1.74
CA ASP A 76 -11.74 2.47 -1.79
C ASP A 76 -11.38 1.18 -2.54
N GLN A 77 -10.09 0.90 -2.72
CA GLN A 77 -9.59 -0.28 -3.43
C GLN A 77 -9.91 -1.59 -2.68
N ASP A 78 -10.07 -2.68 -3.44
CA ASP A 78 -10.18 -4.04 -2.89
C ASP A 78 -8.79 -4.56 -2.47
N LEU A 79 -8.63 -4.86 -1.18
CA LEU A 79 -7.40 -5.39 -0.59
C LEU A 79 -7.55 -6.83 -0.09
N THR A 80 -8.65 -7.52 -0.42
CA THR A 80 -8.96 -8.86 0.10
C THR A 80 -7.92 -9.92 -0.29
N HIS A 81 -7.16 -9.69 -1.36
CA HIS A 81 -6.10 -10.57 -1.85
C HIS A 81 -4.74 -10.35 -1.18
N TRP A 82 -4.57 -9.32 -0.34
CA TRP A 82 -3.29 -9.04 0.30
C TRP A 82 -2.87 -10.14 1.30
N GLY A 83 -1.62 -10.58 1.20
CA GLY A 83 -1.04 -11.62 2.03
C GLY A 83 -0.56 -11.12 3.39
N VAL A 84 -1.49 -10.89 4.34
CA VAL A 84 -1.19 -10.26 5.64
C VAL A 84 -0.81 -11.23 6.78
N LYS A 85 -0.41 -12.47 6.47
CA LYS A 85 -0.10 -13.52 7.48
C LYS A 85 1.03 -13.17 8.46
N ARG A 86 1.88 -12.21 8.13
CA ARG A 86 3.00 -11.76 8.98
C ARG A 86 2.72 -10.46 9.74
N VAL A 87 1.58 -9.82 9.47
CA VAL A 87 1.25 -8.54 10.07
C VAL A 87 0.84 -8.77 11.52
N SER A 88 1.61 -8.19 12.43
CA SER A 88 1.35 -8.25 13.88
C SER A 88 0.87 -6.90 14.44
N ARG A 89 1.00 -5.83 13.65
CA ARG A 89 0.63 -4.46 14.00
C ARG A 89 -0.22 -3.86 12.88
N HIS A 90 -1.48 -3.61 13.16
CA HIS A 90 -2.46 -3.06 12.21
C HIS A 90 -3.51 -2.19 12.92
N THR A 91 -3.12 -1.53 14.01
CA THR A 91 -4.00 -0.66 14.79
C THR A 91 -4.44 0.52 13.93
N ASP A 92 -5.73 0.85 13.96
CA ASP A 92 -6.33 1.94 13.18
C ASP A 92 -6.05 1.86 11.66
N PHE A 93 -5.74 0.67 11.12
CA PHE A 93 -5.33 0.45 9.72
C PHE A 93 -6.15 1.24 8.69
N ALA A 94 -7.48 1.24 8.82
CA ALA A 94 -8.41 1.89 7.91
C ALA A 94 -9.36 2.87 8.63
N LYS A 95 -8.97 3.37 9.81
CA LYS A 95 -9.82 4.27 10.62
C LYS A 95 -10.14 5.55 9.83
N ASP A 96 -11.42 5.92 9.77
CA ASP A 96 -11.90 7.13 9.08
C ASP A 96 -11.50 7.21 7.58
N SER A 97 -11.23 6.06 6.96
CA SER A 97 -10.91 5.91 5.53
C SER A 97 -12.14 5.64 4.67
N GLY A 98 -11.97 5.62 3.34
CA GLY A 98 -12.99 5.18 2.39
C GLY A 98 -13.19 3.66 2.31
N LEU A 99 -12.33 2.86 2.93
CA LEU A 99 -12.36 1.40 2.83
C LEU A 99 -13.59 0.82 3.50
N SER A 100 -14.32 -0.01 2.76
CA SER A 100 -15.40 -0.83 3.29
C SER A 100 -14.84 -2.04 4.04
N LYS A 101 -15.63 -2.63 4.96
CA LYS A 101 -15.24 -3.86 5.67
C LYS A 101 -15.01 -5.04 4.71
N ASP A 102 -15.74 -5.09 3.61
CA ASP A 102 -15.66 -6.16 2.62
C ASP A 102 -14.41 -6.04 1.72
N SER A 103 -13.77 -4.87 1.73
CA SER A 103 -12.54 -4.58 0.98
C SER A 103 -11.27 -4.80 1.82
N LEU A 104 -11.39 -5.16 3.10
CA LEU A 104 -10.23 -5.26 4.01
C LEU A 104 -9.50 -6.59 3.86
N PRO A 105 -8.16 -6.60 4.04
CA PRO A 105 -7.43 -7.85 4.16
C PRO A 105 -7.80 -8.59 5.46
N ALA A 106 -7.73 -9.92 5.42
CA ALA A 106 -8.01 -10.76 6.57
C ALA A 106 -6.82 -10.85 7.52
N PHE A 107 -6.70 -9.90 8.46
CA PHE A 107 -5.72 -9.98 9.54
C PHE A 107 -6.03 -11.18 10.45
N THR A 108 -5.17 -12.19 10.44
CA THR A 108 -5.26 -13.35 11.34
C THR A 108 -4.37 -13.11 12.55
N GLN A 109 -4.93 -13.24 13.75
CA GLN A 109 -4.17 -13.27 15.01
C GLN A 109 -3.49 -14.63 15.22
#